data_AF-A0A7S0HLW6-F1
#
_entry.id   AF-A0A7S0HLW6-F1
#
_cell.length_a   1.000
_cell.length_b   1.000
_cell.length_c   1.000
_cell.angle_alpha   90.00
_cell.angle_beta   90.00
_cell.angle_gamma   90.00
#
_symmetry.space_group_name_H-M   'P 1'
#
loop_
_entity.id
_entity.type
_entity.pdbx_description
1 polymer ?
#
loop_
_entity_poly.entity_id
_entity_poly.type
_entity_poly.pdbx_seq_one_letter_code
_entity_poly.pdbx_strand_id
1 'polypeptide(L)'
;EIGRIQQGVSAAKLDEEKTPLAQKLDHFGNVLTLGIGAICLIVWLLSIPKFSQPAFGGWWRGALYYLKVAVALGVAAIPEGLPAVITLCLSLGTRRMAARNVVVRKLPSVETLGCTTVICTDKTGTLTTNQMTVTSLVTAERGSGKGQGAGPQLREYEVEGVSYEPVGQVRGMTDDTLKGGGLRELAAGAALCNDAELKYDEADKLFTRVGEPTEAALKVLVE
;
A
#
# COMPACT_ATOMS: atom_id res chain seq x y z
N GLU A 1 23.52 -11.83 4.61
CA GLU A 1 22.32 -11.51 3.78
C GLU A 1 21.69 -10.17 4.13
N ILE A 2 21.47 -9.83 5.41
CA ILE A 2 20.91 -8.54 5.85
C ILE A 2 21.66 -7.32 5.27
N GLY A 3 22.99 -7.36 5.19
CA GLY A 3 23.77 -6.27 4.57
C GLY A 3 23.48 -6.07 3.08
N ARG A 4 23.12 -7.15 2.35
CA ARG A 4 22.74 -7.08 0.92
C ARG A 4 21.36 -6.47 0.75
N ILE A 5 20.43 -6.74 1.67
CA ILE A 5 19.10 -6.10 1.72
C ILE A 5 19.26 -4.61 1.98
N GLN A 6 20.07 -4.23 2.96
CA GLN A 6 20.31 -2.82 3.28
C GLN A 6 20.92 -2.06 2.08
N GLN A 7 21.88 -2.67 1.38
CA GLN A 7 22.45 -2.10 0.16
C GLN A 7 21.40 -1.95 -0.94
N GLY A 8 20.56 -2.97 -1.17
CA GLY A 8 19.46 -2.91 -2.15
C GLY A 8 18.44 -1.81 -1.83
N VAL A 9 18.03 -1.67 -0.56
CA VAL A 9 17.09 -0.61 -0.12
C VAL A 9 17.73 0.77 -0.25
N SER A 10 19.02 0.91 0.05
CA SER A 10 19.73 2.18 -0.06
C SER A 10 19.91 2.58 -1.53
N ALA A 11 20.22 1.63 -2.41
CA ALA A 11 20.29 1.86 -3.85
C ALA A 11 18.93 2.30 -4.41
N ALA A 12 17.83 1.62 -4.03
CA ALA A 12 16.48 1.98 -4.48
C ALA A 12 16.01 3.38 -4.02
N LYS A 13 16.54 3.90 -2.92
CA LYS A 13 16.28 5.29 -2.50
C LYS A 13 16.97 6.33 -3.38
N LEU A 14 18.07 5.98 -4.05
CA LEU A 14 18.78 6.89 -4.94
C LEU A 14 18.05 7.07 -6.28
N ASP A 15 17.28 6.07 -6.70
CA ASP A 15 16.49 6.08 -7.94
C ASP A 15 15.06 6.62 -7.74
N GLU A 16 14.83 7.51 -6.76
CA GLU A 16 13.49 8.04 -6.52
C GLU A 16 13.08 9.01 -7.65
N GLU A 17 12.35 8.48 -8.62
CA GLU A 17 11.81 9.28 -9.73
C GLU A 17 10.77 10.30 -9.24
N LYS A 18 10.79 11.48 -9.85
CA LYS A 18 9.78 12.51 -9.62
C LYS A 18 8.41 12.01 -10.07
N THR A 19 7.36 12.40 -9.37
CA THR A 19 5.98 12.03 -9.74
C THR A 19 5.60 12.63 -11.11
N PRO A 20 4.63 12.02 -11.84
CA PRO A 20 4.23 12.51 -13.16
C PRO A 20 3.79 13.99 -13.15
N LEU A 21 3.08 14.47 -12.13
CA LEU A 21 2.69 15.87 -11.98
C LEU A 21 3.91 16.74 -11.70
N ALA A 22 4.85 16.29 -10.87
CA ALA A 22 6.08 17.04 -10.62
C ALA A 22 6.90 17.22 -11.92
N GLN A 23 7.02 16.17 -12.74
CA GLN A 23 7.68 16.25 -14.05
C GLN A 23 6.95 17.22 -15.00
N LYS A 24 5.61 17.16 -15.04
CA LYS A 24 4.80 18.09 -15.85
C LYS A 24 4.89 19.52 -15.36
N LEU A 25 4.96 19.74 -14.04
CA LEU A 25 5.10 21.06 -13.44
C LEU A 25 6.48 21.67 -13.73
N ASP A 26 7.55 20.87 -13.65
CA ASP A 26 8.90 21.29 -14.04
C ASP A 26 8.95 21.65 -15.52
N HIS A 27 8.33 20.83 -16.39
CA HIS A 27 8.23 21.14 -17.81
C HIS A 27 7.44 22.43 -18.07
N PHE A 28 6.28 22.59 -17.43
CA PHE A 28 5.46 23.80 -17.52
C PHE A 28 6.23 25.04 -17.03
N GLY A 29 6.95 24.93 -15.92
CA GLY A 29 7.80 25.99 -15.37
C GLY A 29 8.91 26.39 -16.33
N ASN A 30 9.54 25.43 -17.00
CA ASN A 30 10.58 25.70 -18.01
C ASN A 30 10.01 26.41 -19.24
N VAL A 31 8.86 25.95 -19.76
CA VAL A 31 8.18 26.59 -20.90
C VAL A 31 7.77 28.03 -20.54
N LEU A 32 7.21 28.22 -19.35
CA LEU A 32 6.80 29.55 -18.88
C LEU A 32 8.01 30.47 -18.70
N THR A 33 9.09 30.00 -18.08
CA THR A 33 10.32 30.77 -17.86
C THR A 33 10.95 31.19 -19.19
N LEU A 34 11.01 30.28 -20.17
CA LEU A 34 11.50 30.58 -21.50
C LEU A 34 10.61 31.60 -22.22
N GLY A 35 9.29 31.44 -22.13
CA GLY A 35 8.32 32.36 -22.73
C GLY A 35 8.38 33.76 -22.13
N ILE A 36 8.38 33.88 -20.80
CA ILE A 36 8.52 35.15 -20.08
C ILE A 36 9.87 35.81 -20.42
N GLY A 37 10.96 35.04 -20.39
CA GLY A 37 12.30 35.54 -20.73
C GLY A 37 12.37 36.09 -22.16
N ALA A 38 11.78 35.39 -23.12
CA ALA A 38 11.69 35.84 -24.51
C ALA A 38 10.88 37.14 -24.64
N ILE A 39 9.71 37.24 -23.98
CA ILE A 39 8.89 38.45 -23.99
C ILE A 39 9.64 39.62 -23.35
N CYS A 40 10.30 39.40 -22.21
CA CYS A 40 11.10 40.43 -21.53
C CYS A 40 12.23 40.95 -22.42
N LEU A 41 12.95 40.06 -23.11
CA LEU A 41 14.00 40.42 -24.07
C LEU A 41 13.42 41.19 -25.27
N ILE A 42 12.31 40.73 -25.86
CA ILE A 42 11.67 41.39 -26.99
C ILE A 42 11.21 42.80 -26.61
N VAL A 43 10.54 42.96 -25.46
CA VAL A 43 10.08 44.26 -24.96
C VAL A 43 11.26 45.20 -24.71
N TRP A 44 12.35 44.68 -24.14
CA TRP A 44 13.56 45.46 -23.89
C TRP A 44 14.24 45.90 -25.20
N LEU A 45 14.40 44.99 -26.17
CA LEU A 45 14.99 45.29 -27.48
C LEU A 45 14.14 46.29 -28.29
N LEU A 46 12.82 46.12 -28.33
CA LEU A 46 11.90 47.06 -28.98
C LEU A 46 11.87 48.44 -28.31
N SER A 47 12.32 48.53 -27.06
CA SER A 47 12.39 49.79 -26.32
C SER A 47 13.70 50.55 -26.54
N ILE A 48 14.71 49.96 -27.19
CA ILE A 48 16.01 50.60 -27.49
C ILE A 48 15.87 51.96 -28.20
N PRO A 49 15.03 52.12 -29.25
CA PRO A 49 14.86 53.41 -29.93
C PRO A 49 14.27 54.50 -29.01
N LYS A 50 13.54 54.10 -27.95
CA LYS A 50 12.93 55.01 -26.98
C LYS A 50 13.89 55.42 -25.86
N PHE A 51 15.06 54.79 -25.75
CA PHE A 51 16.06 55.14 -24.73
C PHE A 51 16.68 56.52 -24.94
N SER A 52 16.64 57.03 -26.17
CA SER A 52 17.18 58.36 -26.53
C SER A 52 16.17 59.50 -26.38
N GLN A 53 14.99 59.26 -25.79
CA GLN A 53 14.00 60.33 -25.60
C GLN A 53 14.48 61.34 -24.54
N PRO A 54 14.32 62.66 -24.80
CA PRO A 54 14.80 63.73 -23.90
C PRO A 54 14.14 63.72 -22.52
N ALA A 55 13.04 62.99 -22.33
CA ALA A 55 12.34 62.83 -21.05
C ALA A 55 13.16 62.10 -19.96
N PHE A 56 14.15 61.27 -20.32
CA PHE A 56 14.87 60.41 -19.37
C PHE A 56 16.26 60.92 -18.96
N GLY A 57 16.71 62.05 -19.52
CA GLY A 57 17.97 62.70 -19.13
C GLY A 57 19.25 61.88 -19.41
N GLY A 58 19.18 60.82 -20.23
CA GLY A 58 20.33 60.03 -20.67
C GLY A 58 20.00 58.57 -21.01
N TRP A 59 20.77 57.98 -21.94
CA TRP A 59 20.59 56.60 -22.42
C TRP A 59 20.58 55.55 -21.30
N TRP A 60 21.48 55.70 -20.33
CA TRP A 60 21.60 54.79 -19.17
C TRP A 60 20.35 54.76 -18.29
N ARG A 61 19.69 55.92 -18.08
CA ARG A 61 18.47 56.00 -17.26
C ARG A 61 17.26 55.41 -17.99
N GLY A 62 17.16 55.62 -19.31
CA GLY A 62 16.14 54.99 -20.15
C GLY A 62 16.26 53.47 -20.15
N ALA A 63 17.46 52.93 -20.38
CA ALA A 63 17.71 51.49 -20.38
C ALA A 63 17.35 50.83 -19.04
N LEU A 64 17.70 51.47 -17.91
CA LEU A 64 17.35 50.97 -16.58
C LEU A 64 15.84 51.00 -16.32
N TYR A 65 15.13 52.03 -16.80
CA TYR A 65 13.68 52.14 -16.66
C TYR A 65 12.95 51.02 -17.41
N TYR A 66 13.29 50.80 -18.68
CA TYR A 66 12.67 49.74 -19.47
C TYR A 66 13.08 48.34 -19.02
N LEU A 67 14.29 48.17 -18.47
CA LEU A 67 14.68 46.93 -17.79
C LEU A 67 13.81 46.67 -16.56
N LYS A 68 13.54 47.69 -15.73
CA LYS A 68 12.60 47.57 -14.59
C LYS A 68 11.20 47.18 -15.05
N VAL A 69 10.70 47.77 -16.13
CA VAL A 69 9.38 47.42 -16.71
C VAL A 69 9.36 45.97 -17.21
N ALA A 70 10.41 45.52 -17.90
CA ALA A 70 10.51 44.14 -18.38
C ALA A 70 10.54 43.14 -17.20
N VAL A 71 11.33 43.41 -16.16
CA VAL A 71 11.37 42.57 -14.95
C VAL A 71 10.03 42.57 -14.22
N ALA A 72 9.37 43.74 -14.08
CA ALA A 72 8.05 43.84 -13.44
C ALA A 72 6.98 43.04 -14.20
N LEU A 73 7.01 43.10 -15.54
CA LEU A 73 6.13 42.29 -16.39
C LEU A 73 6.42 40.79 -16.21
N GLY A 74 7.69 40.42 -16.12
CA GLY A 74 8.10 39.03 -15.91
C GLY A 74 7.62 38.45 -14.58
N VAL A 75 7.77 39.20 -13.48
CA VAL A 75 7.27 38.80 -12.15
C VAL A 75 5.75 38.67 -12.15
N ALA A 76 5.03 39.60 -12.79
CA ALA A 76 3.57 39.56 -12.88
C ALA A 76 3.03 38.31 -13.62
N ALA A 77 3.85 37.66 -14.45
CA ALA A 77 3.47 36.46 -15.20
C ALA A 77 3.78 35.14 -14.47
N ILE A 78 4.51 35.16 -13.34
CA ILE A 78 4.83 33.96 -12.57
C ILE A 78 3.61 33.54 -11.71
N PRO A 79 3.11 32.29 -11.83
CA PRO A 79 1.97 31.81 -11.06
C PRO A 79 2.42 31.36 -9.67
N GLU A 80 2.71 32.31 -8.79
CA GLU A 80 3.19 32.06 -7.41
C GLU A 80 2.18 31.25 -6.56
N GLY A 81 0.89 31.28 -6.92
CA GLY A 81 -0.16 30.51 -6.24
C GLY A 81 -0.23 29.02 -6.60
N LEU A 82 0.40 28.61 -7.71
CA LEU A 82 0.25 27.23 -8.22
C LEU A 82 0.81 26.16 -7.25
N PRO A 83 2.02 26.31 -6.66
CA PRO A 83 2.53 25.34 -5.69
C PRO A 83 1.68 25.24 -4.43
N ALA A 84 1.09 26.36 -3.98
CA ALA A 84 0.23 26.41 -2.80
C ALA A 84 -1.08 25.65 -3.04
N VAL A 85 -1.72 25.85 -4.20
CA VAL A 85 -2.96 25.15 -4.58
C VAL A 85 -2.73 23.64 -4.72
N ILE A 86 -1.61 23.23 -5.33
CA ILE A 86 -1.27 21.80 -5.48
C ILE A 86 -1.08 21.16 -4.10
N THR A 87 -0.31 21.80 -3.22
CA THR A 87 -0.07 21.28 -1.86
C THR A 87 -1.37 21.17 -1.07
N LEU A 88 -2.24 22.18 -1.16
CA LEU A 88 -3.56 22.16 -0.52
C LEU A 88 -4.40 20.99 -1.05
N CYS A 89 -4.44 20.78 -2.36
CA CYS A 89 -5.17 19.69 -2.99
C CYS A 89 -4.66 18.31 -2.52
N LEU A 90 -3.33 18.10 -2.53
CA LEU A 90 -2.71 16.86 -2.05
C LEU A 90 -2.95 16.62 -0.56
N SER A 91 -2.95 17.69 0.26
CA SER A 91 -3.23 17.60 1.70
C SER A 91 -4.67 17.18 1.99
N LEU A 92 -5.64 17.74 1.24
CA LEU A 92 -7.05 17.37 1.34
C LEU A 92 -7.26 15.91 0.89
N GLY A 93 -6.59 15.49 -0.19
CA GLY A 93 -6.57 14.10 -0.63
C GLY A 93 -6.02 13.15 0.44
N THR A 94 -4.88 13.52 1.05
CA THR A 94 -4.26 12.76 2.14
C THR A 94 -5.19 12.63 3.35
N ARG A 95 -5.87 13.72 3.74
CA ARG A 95 -6.85 13.70 4.83
C ARG A 95 -8.02 12.75 4.54
N ARG A 96 -8.52 12.74 3.30
CA ARG A 96 -9.59 11.82 2.87
C ARG A 96 -9.13 10.36 2.87
N MET A 97 -7.87 10.10 2.52
CA MET A 97 -7.26 8.76 2.57
C MET A 97 -7.06 8.28 4.01
N ALA A 98 -6.61 9.16 4.91
CA ALA A 98 -6.45 8.84 6.33
C ALA A 98 -7.77 8.44 6.99
N ALA A 99 -8.88 9.08 6.62
CA ALA A 99 -10.22 8.68 7.07
C ALA A 99 -10.65 7.27 6.62
N ARG A 100 -9.92 6.66 5.68
CA ARG A 100 -10.13 5.28 5.18
C ARG A 100 -8.99 4.34 5.60
N ASN A 101 -8.31 4.64 6.71
CA ASN A 101 -7.19 3.87 7.25
C ASN A 101 -5.95 3.80 6.32
N VAL A 102 -5.80 4.75 5.39
CA VAL A 102 -4.60 4.84 4.54
C VAL A 102 -3.66 5.92 5.07
N VAL A 103 -2.49 5.50 5.54
CA VAL A 103 -1.46 6.42 6.06
C VAL A 103 -0.50 6.81 4.94
N VAL A 104 -0.66 8.02 4.42
CA VAL A 104 0.23 8.58 3.38
C VAL A 104 1.42 9.26 4.05
N ARG A 105 2.64 8.81 3.76
CA ARG A 105 3.88 9.39 4.32
C ARG A 105 4.48 10.52 3.48
N LYS A 106 4.21 10.53 2.17
CA LYS A 106 4.70 11.55 1.22
C LYS A 106 3.51 12.09 0.43
N LEU A 107 3.25 13.40 0.51
CA LEU A 107 2.12 14.03 -0.18
C LEU A 107 2.09 13.75 -1.70
N PRO A 108 3.21 13.75 -2.44
CA PRO A 108 3.19 13.42 -3.86
C PRO A 108 2.73 11.99 -4.17
N SER A 109 2.81 11.05 -3.22
CA SER A 109 2.37 9.67 -3.43
C SER A 109 0.86 9.53 -3.64
N VAL A 110 0.06 10.51 -3.18
CA VAL A 110 -1.39 10.56 -3.44
C VAL A 110 -1.67 10.58 -4.94
N GLU A 111 -0.86 11.32 -5.69
CA GLU A 111 -0.99 11.45 -7.14
C GLU A 111 -0.54 10.17 -7.85
N THR A 112 0.63 9.65 -7.52
CA THR A 112 1.16 8.41 -8.10
C THR A 112 0.20 7.23 -7.89
N LEU A 113 -0.45 7.16 -6.72
CA LEU A 113 -1.45 6.12 -6.44
C LEU A 113 -2.60 6.16 -7.44
N GLY A 114 -3.05 7.36 -7.85
CA GLY A 114 -4.10 7.53 -8.86
C GLY A 114 -3.70 7.10 -10.28
N CYS A 115 -2.40 7.04 -10.58
CA CYS A 115 -1.86 6.59 -11.87
C CYS A 115 -1.32 5.16 -11.82
N THR A 116 -1.56 4.41 -10.75
CA THR A 116 -1.05 3.04 -10.60
C THR A 116 -1.72 2.11 -11.61
N THR A 117 -0.91 1.43 -12.43
CA THR A 117 -1.38 0.46 -13.43
C THR A 117 -1.17 -0.99 -13.00
N VAL A 118 -0.20 -1.25 -12.11
CA VAL A 118 0.15 -2.57 -11.61
C VAL A 118 0.27 -2.51 -10.09
N ILE A 119 -0.41 -3.43 -9.39
CA ILE A 119 -0.33 -3.59 -7.95
C ILE A 119 0.39 -4.91 -7.66
N CYS A 120 1.63 -4.82 -7.20
CA CYS A 120 2.34 -5.96 -6.64
C CYS A 120 2.01 -6.04 -5.15
N THR A 121 1.27 -7.07 -4.75
CA THR A 121 0.91 -7.31 -3.36
C THR A 121 1.62 -8.56 -2.86
N ASP A 122 2.05 -8.53 -1.59
CA ASP A 122 2.44 -9.76 -0.91
C ASP A 122 1.19 -10.60 -0.59
N LYS A 123 1.35 -11.90 -0.42
CA LYS A 123 0.26 -12.80 -0.06
C LYS A 123 0.03 -12.78 1.45
N THR A 124 1.06 -13.17 2.20
CA THR A 124 0.95 -13.46 3.62
C THR A 124 0.87 -12.17 4.42
N GLY A 125 -0.21 -11.98 5.17
CA GLY A 125 -0.42 -10.77 5.98
C GLY A 125 -0.88 -9.55 5.18
N THR A 126 -1.11 -9.67 3.87
CA THR A 126 -1.73 -8.62 3.04
C THR A 126 -3.00 -9.13 2.35
N LEU A 127 -2.90 -10.15 1.49
CA LEU A 127 -4.08 -10.80 0.90
C LEU A 127 -4.72 -11.80 1.87
N THR A 128 -3.91 -12.45 2.71
CA THR A 128 -4.38 -13.35 3.76
C THR A 128 -4.19 -12.71 5.13
N THR A 129 -5.04 -13.10 6.09
CA THR A 129 -4.98 -12.65 7.49
C THR A 129 -3.76 -13.19 8.25
N ASN A 130 -2.90 -13.99 7.61
CA ASN A 130 -1.82 -14.74 8.24
C ASN A 130 -2.29 -15.62 9.43
N GLN A 131 -3.56 -16.02 9.39
CA GLN A 131 -4.18 -16.94 10.33
C GLN A 131 -4.36 -18.28 9.61
N MET A 132 -3.48 -19.22 9.92
CA MET A 132 -3.57 -20.54 9.33
C MET A 132 -4.72 -21.28 10.00
N THR A 133 -5.60 -21.87 9.20
CA THR A 133 -6.81 -22.55 9.69
C THR A 133 -6.95 -23.88 8.96
N VAL A 134 -7.39 -24.91 9.67
CA VAL A 134 -7.76 -26.19 9.05
C VAL A 134 -9.09 -26.00 8.33
N THR A 135 -9.16 -26.33 7.04
CA THR A 135 -10.38 -26.19 6.23
C THR A 135 -11.06 -27.52 5.94
N SER A 136 -10.29 -28.60 5.88
CA SER A 136 -10.82 -29.94 5.68
C SER A 136 -9.97 -31.01 6.38
N LEU A 137 -10.63 -32.10 6.72
CA LEU A 137 -10.04 -33.26 7.38
C LEU A 137 -10.47 -34.51 6.63
N VAL A 138 -9.59 -35.51 6.55
CA VAL A 138 -9.91 -36.79 5.93
C VAL A 138 -9.58 -37.91 6.90
N THR A 139 -10.54 -38.80 7.14
CA THR A 139 -10.34 -40.00 7.95
C THR A 139 -10.63 -41.25 7.14
N ALA A 140 -9.87 -42.31 7.37
CA ALA A 140 -10.16 -43.63 6.80
C ALA A 140 -11.10 -44.41 7.74
N GLU A 141 -12.33 -44.65 7.31
CA GLU A 141 -13.30 -45.48 8.02
C GLU A 141 -13.37 -46.89 7.40
N ARG A 142 -13.62 -47.90 8.23
CA ARG A 142 -13.84 -49.27 7.74
C ARG A 142 -15.26 -49.35 7.18
N GLY A 143 -15.41 -49.67 5.89
CA GLY A 143 -16.72 -49.75 5.25
C GLY A 143 -17.65 -50.75 5.96
N SER A 144 -18.87 -50.33 6.29
CA SER A 144 -19.92 -51.13 6.96
C SER A 144 -20.54 -52.24 6.07
N GLY A 145 -19.80 -52.77 5.09
CA GLY A 145 -20.27 -53.84 4.22
C GLY A 145 -20.05 -55.22 4.85
N LYS A 146 -21.12 -55.98 5.09
CA LYS A 146 -21.07 -57.42 5.47
C LYS A 146 -20.64 -58.31 4.28
N GLY A 147 -19.51 -58.00 3.66
CA GLY A 147 -18.90 -58.79 2.59
C GLY A 147 -17.39 -58.67 2.65
N GLN A 148 -16.70 -59.81 2.49
CA GLN A 148 -15.24 -59.86 2.33
C GLN A 148 -14.85 -59.01 1.12
N GLY A 149 -14.38 -57.77 1.36
CA GLY A 149 -14.08 -56.80 0.31
C GLY A 149 -14.32 -55.33 0.65
N ALA A 150 -14.82 -54.99 1.85
CA ALA A 150 -14.91 -53.60 2.27
C ALA A 150 -13.51 -53.03 2.57
N GLY A 151 -12.86 -52.47 1.54
CA GLY A 151 -11.65 -51.66 1.69
C GLY A 151 -11.89 -50.40 2.53
N PRO A 152 -10.82 -49.68 2.89
CA PRO A 152 -10.93 -48.41 3.60
C PRO A 152 -11.74 -47.41 2.75
N GLN A 153 -12.76 -46.78 3.36
CA GLN A 153 -13.46 -45.65 2.75
C GLN A 153 -12.92 -44.36 3.36
N LEU A 154 -12.52 -43.43 2.50
CA LEU A 154 -12.11 -42.10 2.93
C LEU A 154 -13.37 -41.25 3.11
N ARG A 155 -13.46 -40.60 4.27
CA ARG A 155 -14.51 -39.64 4.58
C ARG A 155 -13.86 -38.29 4.82
N GLU A 156 -14.31 -37.29 4.06
CA GLU A 156 -13.86 -35.91 4.18
C GLU A 156 -14.87 -35.11 5.02
N TYR A 157 -14.35 -34.23 5.86
CA TYR A 157 -15.08 -33.29 6.69
C TYR A 157 -14.62 -31.89 6.36
N GLU A 158 -15.56 -30.96 6.29
CA GLU A 158 -15.30 -29.53 6.09
C GLU A 158 -15.31 -28.85 7.46
N VAL A 159 -14.32 -28.00 7.72
CA VAL A 159 -14.17 -27.27 8.99
C VAL A 159 -14.51 -25.81 8.73
N GLU A 160 -15.51 -25.29 9.46
CA GLU A 160 -15.85 -23.88 9.43
C GLU A 160 -14.94 -23.08 10.38
N GLY A 161 -14.55 -21.88 9.96
CA GLY A 161 -13.66 -20.99 10.70
C GLY A 161 -12.57 -20.41 9.81
N VAL A 162 -12.16 -19.17 10.06
CA VAL A 162 -11.12 -18.47 9.29
C VAL A 162 -10.10 -17.75 10.17
N SER A 163 -10.14 -18.00 11.47
CA SER A 163 -9.32 -17.34 12.48
C SER A 163 -8.85 -18.33 13.55
N TYR A 164 -8.06 -17.84 14.51
CA TYR A 164 -7.66 -18.62 15.68
C TYR A 164 -8.72 -18.65 16.79
N GLU A 165 -9.92 -18.14 16.55
CA GLU A 165 -11.02 -18.24 17.49
C GLU A 165 -11.59 -19.66 17.45
N PRO A 166 -11.70 -20.37 18.60
CA PRO A 166 -12.24 -21.73 18.67
C PRO A 166 -13.77 -21.71 18.56
N VAL A 167 -14.26 -21.13 17.47
CA VAL A 167 -15.68 -21.02 17.13
C VAL A 167 -15.84 -21.50 15.70
N GLY A 168 -16.43 -22.68 15.55
CA GLY A 168 -16.61 -23.32 14.27
C GLY A 168 -17.35 -24.64 14.42
N GLN A 169 -17.74 -25.23 13.29
CA GLN A 169 -18.36 -26.55 13.24
C GLN A 169 -17.66 -27.40 12.20
N VAL A 170 -17.51 -28.68 12.52
CA VAL A 170 -17.03 -29.69 11.57
C VAL A 170 -18.25 -30.30 10.89
N ARG A 171 -18.48 -29.97 9.62
CA ARG A 171 -19.61 -30.49 8.86
C ARG A 171 -19.47 -31.98 8.60
N GLY A 172 -20.58 -32.70 8.78
CA GLY A 172 -20.60 -34.16 8.63
C GLY A 172 -20.09 -34.92 9.85
N MET A 173 -19.72 -34.22 10.93
CA MET A 173 -19.45 -34.80 12.25
C MET A 173 -20.76 -35.20 12.94
N THR A 174 -20.77 -36.39 13.54
CA THR A 174 -21.85 -36.88 14.41
C THR A 174 -21.27 -37.34 15.75
N ASP A 175 -22.09 -37.42 16.81
CA ASP A 175 -21.65 -37.89 18.14
C ASP A 175 -20.98 -39.27 18.10
N ASP A 176 -21.41 -40.13 17.19
CA ASP A 176 -20.83 -41.47 17.00
C ASP A 176 -19.42 -41.41 16.37
N THR A 177 -19.18 -40.47 15.44
CA THR A 177 -17.83 -40.27 14.85
C THR A 177 -16.81 -39.78 15.87
N LEU A 178 -17.24 -39.04 16.90
CA LEU A 178 -16.41 -38.57 18.01
C LEU A 178 -16.09 -39.66 19.03
N LYS A 179 -17.02 -40.58 19.30
CA LYS A 179 -16.86 -41.57 20.39
C LYS A 179 -15.97 -42.75 20.00
N GLY A 180 -15.95 -43.15 18.73
CA GLY A 180 -15.22 -44.34 18.28
C GLY A 180 -14.66 -44.31 16.86
N GLY A 181 -14.62 -43.13 16.20
CA GLY A 181 -14.09 -42.98 14.84
C GLY A 181 -12.65 -42.47 14.78
N GLY A 182 -12.06 -42.52 13.58
CA GLY A 182 -10.71 -42.02 13.31
C GLY A 182 -10.54 -40.51 13.56
N LEU A 183 -11.65 -39.76 13.62
CA LEU A 183 -11.64 -38.33 13.96
C LEU A 183 -11.16 -38.07 15.39
N ARG A 184 -11.46 -38.98 16.34
CA ARG A 184 -10.99 -38.87 17.73
C ARG A 184 -9.49 -39.07 17.83
N GLU A 185 -8.94 -40.04 17.11
CA GLU A 185 -7.50 -40.30 17.08
C GLU A 185 -6.75 -39.14 16.40
N LEU A 186 -7.32 -38.58 15.32
CA LEU A 186 -6.79 -37.38 14.68
C LEU A 186 -6.77 -36.19 15.64
N ALA A 187 -7.87 -35.92 16.35
CA ALA A 187 -7.94 -34.84 17.33
C ALA A 187 -6.96 -35.05 18.49
N ALA A 188 -6.84 -36.28 19.01
CA ALA A 188 -5.86 -36.61 20.05
C ALA A 188 -4.42 -36.39 19.57
N GLY A 189 -4.10 -36.80 18.32
CA GLY A 189 -2.80 -36.56 17.72
C GLY A 189 -2.50 -35.07 17.54
N ALA A 190 -3.48 -34.31 17.03
CA ALA A 190 -3.39 -32.86 16.83
C ALA A 190 -3.25 -32.07 18.14
N ALA A 191 -3.76 -32.58 19.27
CA ALA A 191 -3.60 -31.97 20.58
C ALA A 191 -2.31 -32.36 21.31
N LEU A 192 -1.86 -33.62 21.18
CA LEU A 192 -0.70 -34.14 21.91
C LEU A 192 0.63 -33.87 21.20
N CYS A 193 0.64 -33.88 19.88
CA CYS A 193 1.82 -33.61 19.06
C CYS A 193 1.84 -32.13 18.62
N ASN A 194 1.70 -31.22 19.58
CA ASN A 194 1.50 -29.80 19.32
C ASN A 194 2.08 -28.97 20.46
N ASP A 195 3.01 -28.06 20.13
CA ASP A 195 3.66 -27.17 21.09
C ASP A 195 3.05 -25.75 21.06
N ALA A 196 2.05 -25.50 20.20
CA ALA A 196 1.38 -24.23 20.12
C ALA A 196 0.26 -24.07 21.16
N GLU A 197 0.11 -22.83 21.62
CA GLU A 197 -0.90 -22.43 22.59
C GLU A 197 -1.75 -21.28 22.02
N LEU A 198 -3.04 -21.29 22.36
CA LEU A 198 -3.96 -20.21 22.03
C LEU A 198 -4.13 -19.32 23.26
N LYS A 199 -3.84 -18.03 23.09
CA LYS A 199 -3.97 -17.04 24.14
C LYS A 199 -5.01 -16.01 23.77
N TYR A 200 -5.98 -15.81 24.65
CA TYR A 200 -6.93 -14.73 24.52
C TYR A 200 -6.29 -13.41 24.94
N ASP A 201 -6.26 -12.42 24.04
CA ASP A 201 -5.82 -11.07 24.36
C ASP A 201 -7.03 -10.21 24.75
N GLU A 202 -7.11 -9.79 26.01
CA GLU A 202 -8.21 -8.96 26.51
C GLU A 202 -8.23 -7.54 25.93
N ALA A 203 -7.08 -7.00 25.51
CA ALA A 203 -6.99 -5.65 24.98
C ALA A 203 -7.62 -5.55 23.59
N ASP A 204 -7.25 -6.49 22.72
CA ASP A 204 -7.71 -6.54 21.33
C ASP A 204 -8.98 -7.40 21.15
N LYS A 205 -9.39 -8.15 22.19
CA LYS A 205 -10.50 -9.11 22.18
C LYS A 205 -10.36 -10.17 21.09
N LEU A 206 -9.12 -10.62 20.84
CA LEU A 206 -8.78 -11.57 19.79
C LEU A 206 -8.00 -12.75 20.35
N PHE A 207 -8.22 -13.93 19.78
CA PHE A 207 -7.35 -15.08 20.00
C PHE A 207 -6.05 -14.92 19.22
N THR A 208 -4.94 -15.04 19.93
CA THR A 208 -3.59 -14.98 19.39
C THR A 208 -2.91 -16.33 19.56
N ARG A 209 -1.97 -16.64 18.66
CA ARG A 209 -1.17 -17.87 18.76
C ARG A 209 0.17 -17.61 19.44
N VAL A 210 0.64 -18.60 20.19
CA VAL A 210 2.02 -18.75 20.63
C VAL A 210 2.54 -20.05 20.02
N GLY A 211 3.66 -20.01 19.29
CA GLY A 211 4.17 -21.15 18.51
C GLY A 211 3.88 -21.04 17.01
N GLU A 212 4.10 -22.09 16.23
CA GLU A 212 3.99 -22.08 14.76
C GLU A 212 2.53 -21.93 14.27
N PRO A 213 2.26 -21.26 13.14
CA PRO A 213 0.89 -21.09 12.61
C PRO A 213 0.20 -22.42 12.30
N THR A 214 0.96 -23.39 11.78
CA THR A 214 0.46 -24.74 11.44
C THR A 214 -0.04 -25.48 12.66
N GLU A 215 0.73 -25.41 13.75
CA GLU A 215 0.40 -26.06 15.01
C GLU A 215 -0.76 -25.36 15.71
N ALA A 216 -0.78 -24.03 15.70
CA ALA A 216 -1.91 -23.27 16.23
C ALA A 216 -3.22 -23.61 15.51
N ALA A 217 -3.20 -23.79 14.19
CA ALA A 217 -4.38 -24.19 13.42
C ALA A 217 -4.94 -25.56 13.88
N LEU A 218 -4.05 -26.52 14.14
CA LEU A 218 -4.43 -27.82 14.69
C LEU A 218 -4.94 -27.72 16.13
N LYS A 219 -4.42 -26.77 16.91
CA LYS A 219 -4.89 -26.52 18.28
C LYS A 219 -6.32 -25.99 18.28
N VAL A 220 -6.62 -25.00 17.43
CA VAL A 220 -7.96 -24.42 17.26
C VAL A 220 -8.98 -25.48 16.85
N LEU A 221 -8.57 -26.44 16.02
CA LEU A 221 -9.47 -27.51 15.59
C LEU A 221 -9.94 -28.41 16.75
N VAL A 222 -9.11 -28.57 17.79
CA VAL A 222 -9.38 -29.52 18.88
C VAL A 222 -10.05 -28.85 20.09
N GLU A 223 -9.87 -27.54 20.27
CA GLU A 223 -10.55 -26.73 21.29
C GLU A 223 -12.01 -26.47 20.93
#